data_AF-A0A6A9SXZ3-F1
#
_entry.id   AF-A0A6A9SXZ3-F1
#
_cell.length_a   1.000
_cell.length_b   1.000
_cell.length_c   1.000
_cell.angle_alpha   90.00
_cell.angle_beta   90.00
_cell.angle_gamma   90.00
#
_symmetry.space_group_name_H-M   'P 1'
#
loop_
_entity.id
_entity.type
_entity.pdbx_description
1 polymer ?
#
loop_
_entity_poly.entity_id
_entity_poly.type
_entity_poly.pdbx_seq_one_letter_code
_entity_poly.pdbx_strand_id
1 'polypeptide(L)'
;MFGSRGGEAAVTCIACGEEIQRGDAREYDKHGNRWERTDKEFEFLCKPCHGDICHQPRDGLEQRLIDIGAGESDRETFLSSFVAADRDRSPASERDER
;
A
#
# COMPACT_ATOMS: atom_id res chain seq x y z
N MET A 1 -28.38 -31.25 3.37
CA MET A 1 -28.61 -29.91 3.96
C MET A 1 -27.25 -29.29 4.21
N PHE A 2 -26.81 -28.33 3.38
CA PHE A 2 -25.50 -27.69 3.52
C PHE A 2 -25.66 -26.35 4.26
N GLY A 3 -24.77 -26.13 5.23
CA GLY A 3 -24.87 -25.13 6.28
C GLY A 3 -24.96 -23.69 5.81
N SER A 4 -25.62 -22.90 6.65
CA SER A 4 -25.79 -21.46 6.58
C SER A 4 -24.50 -20.77 6.12
N ARG A 5 -24.50 -20.25 4.89
CA ARG A 5 -23.50 -19.28 4.44
C ARG A 5 -23.72 -18.03 5.29
N GLY A 6 -22.89 -17.85 6.31
CA GLY A 6 -22.82 -16.60 7.04
C GLY A 6 -22.61 -15.49 6.02
N GLY A 7 -23.57 -14.58 5.91
CA GLY A 7 -23.42 -13.38 5.09
C GLY A 7 -22.20 -12.65 5.61
N GLU A 8 -21.12 -12.63 4.83
CA GLU A 8 -19.92 -11.95 5.25
C GLU A 8 -20.26 -10.45 5.37
N ALA A 9 -19.93 -9.85 6.51
CA ALA A 9 -20.27 -8.46 6.80
C ALA A 9 -19.80 -7.55 5.66
N ALA A 10 -20.67 -6.66 5.19
CA ALA A 10 -20.28 -5.70 4.17
C ALA A 10 -19.22 -4.74 4.75
N VAL A 11 -18.26 -4.35 3.92
CA VAL A 11 -17.15 -3.45 4.27
C VAL A 11 -17.11 -2.28 3.30
N THR A 12 -16.64 -1.13 3.78
CA THR A 12 -16.53 0.08 2.95
C THR A 12 -15.16 0.14 2.27
N CYS A 13 -15.16 0.32 0.95
CA CYS A 13 -13.95 0.63 0.21
C CYS A 13 -13.41 2.00 0.63
N ILE A 14 -12.19 2.08 1.17
CA ILE A 14 -11.60 3.35 1.62
C ILE A 14 -11.29 4.34 0.47
N ALA A 15 -11.22 3.84 -0.77
CA ALA A 15 -10.88 4.67 -1.94
C ALA A 15 -12.12 5.31 -2.58
N CYS A 16 -13.19 4.54 -2.82
CA CYS A 16 -14.39 5.02 -3.49
C CYS A 16 -15.60 5.20 -2.57
N GLY A 17 -15.55 4.70 -1.33
CA GLY A 17 -16.66 4.75 -0.37
C GLY A 17 -17.77 3.72 -0.62
N GLU A 18 -17.67 2.87 -1.64
CA GLU A 18 -18.68 1.85 -1.94
C GLU A 18 -18.68 0.73 -0.90
N GLU A 19 -19.88 0.29 -0.53
CA GLU A 19 -20.06 -0.87 0.35
C GLU A 19 -20.02 -2.16 -0.46
N ILE A 20 -19.06 -3.04 -0.13
CA ILE A 20 -18.80 -4.28 -0.85
C ILE A 20 -18.87 -5.48 0.09
N GLN A 21 -19.18 -6.66 -0.45
CA GLN A 21 -19.14 -7.90 0.34
C GLN A 21 -17.70 -8.20 0.77
N ARG A 22 -17.51 -8.66 2.02
CA ARG A 22 -16.17 -8.96 2.54
C ARG A 22 -15.35 -9.88 1.64
N GLY A 23 -15.95 -10.95 1.11
CA GLY A 23 -15.27 -11.91 0.24
C GLY A 23 -14.82 -11.35 -1.11
N ASP A 24 -15.38 -10.21 -1.52
CA ASP A 24 -14.99 -9.49 -2.73
C ASP A 24 -14.03 -8.32 -2.47
N ALA A 25 -13.78 -8.00 -1.21
CA ALA A 25 -12.84 -6.96 -0.80
C ALA A 25 -11.38 -7.44 -0.83
N ARG A 26 -10.46 -6.49 -1.03
CA ARG A 26 -9.02 -6.67 -0.86
C ARG A 26 -8.58 -5.96 0.40
N GLU A 27 -7.84 -6.69 1.23
CA GLU A 27 -7.20 -6.11 2.41
C GLU A 27 -6.06 -5.20 1.97
N TYR A 28 -6.08 -3.98 2.47
CA TYR A 28 -5.05 -2.99 2.29
C TYR A 28 -4.30 -2.81 3.61
N ASP A 29 -3.00 -3.08 3.57
CA ASP A 29 -2.08 -2.80 4.68
C ASP A 29 -1.23 -1.59 4.33
N LYS A 30 -1.56 -0.44 4.93
CA LYS A 30 -0.83 0.81 4.73
C LYS A 30 0.65 0.75 5.13
N HIS A 31 1.02 -0.22 5.97
CA HIS A 31 2.39 -0.41 6.45
C HIS A 31 3.17 -1.44 5.63
N GLY A 32 2.51 -2.17 4.71
CA GLY A 32 3.16 -3.21 3.90
C GLY A 32 3.70 -4.41 4.70
N ASN A 33 3.38 -4.54 6.00
CA ASN A 33 3.82 -5.63 6.86
C ASN A 33 2.67 -6.59 7.17
N ARG A 34 2.33 -7.39 6.16
CA ARG A 34 1.20 -8.34 6.22
C ARG A 34 1.43 -9.49 7.21
N TRP A 35 2.66 -9.80 7.62
CA TRP A 35 2.92 -11.02 8.41
C TRP A 35 3.38 -10.81 9.87
N GLU A 36 4.11 -9.75 10.20
CA GLU A 36 4.84 -9.71 11.49
C GLU A 36 4.14 -8.95 12.63
N ARG A 37 3.17 -8.08 12.33
CA ARG A 37 2.42 -7.34 13.36
C ARG A 37 1.32 -8.18 14.01
N THR A 38 1.02 -7.98 15.30
CA THR A 38 -0.05 -8.73 16.00
C THR A 38 -1.39 -8.00 15.99
N ASP A 39 -1.39 -6.67 16.12
CA ASP A 39 -2.59 -5.83 16.14
C ASP A 39 -2.83 -5.19 14.76
N LYS A 40 -3.26 -6.00 13.77
CA LYS A 40 -3.55 -5.51 12.41
C LYS A 40 -5.04 -5.26 12.24
N GLU A 41 -5.39 -3.98 12.11
CA GLU A 41 -6.65 -3.57 11.50
C GLU A 41 -6.38 -3.35 10.01
N PHE A 42 -7.02 -4.16 9.16
CA PHE A 42 -6.94 -4.02 7.72
C PHE A 42 -8.01 -3.05 7.23
N GLU A 43 -7.63 -2.19 6.29
CA GLU A 43 -8.57 -1.40 5.52
C GLU A 43 -8.99 -2.21 4.28
N PHE A 44 -10.13 -1.86 3.68
CA PHE A 44 -10.67 -2.63 2.55
C PHE A 44 -10.74 -1.79 1.28
N LEU A 45 -10.42 -2.43 0.16
CA LEU A 45 -10.56 -1.87 -1.18
C LEU A 45 -11.39 -2.80 -2.05
N CYS A 46 -12.23 -2.24 -2.93
CA CYS A 46 -12.82 -3.02 -4.00
C CYS A 46 -11.74 -3.42 -5.02
N LYS A 47 -11.99 -4.49 -5.78
CA LYS A 47 -11.06 -5.01 -6.79
C LYS A 47 -10.54 -3.94 -7.77
N PRO A 48 -11.36 -3.04 -8.35
CA PRO A 48 -10.84 -2.02 -9.26
C PRO A 48 -9.92 -1.04 -8.53
N CYS A 49 -10.35 -0.47 -7.40
CA CYS A 49 -9.52 0.47 -6.64
C CYS A 49 -8.20 -0.15 -6.16
N HIS A 50 -8.22 -1.43 -5.77
CA HIS A 50 -6.99 -2.14 -5.43
C HIS A 50 -6.05 -2.30 -6.64
N GLY A 51 -6.59 -2.43 -7.85
CA GLY A 51 -5.80 -2.52 -9.08
C GLY A 51 -5.14 -1.20 -9.50
N ASP A 52 -5.78 -0.07 -9.17
CA ASP A 52 -5.32 1.25 -9.59
C ASP A 52 -4.28 1.89 -8.64
N ILE A 53 -4.09 1.32 -7.44
CA ILE A 53 -3.12 1.84 -6.46
C ILE A 53 -1.69 1.36 -6.72
N CYS A 54 -0.73 2.12 -6.21
CA CYS A 54 0.66 1.72 -6.15
C CYS A 54 0.91 0.78 -4.96
N HIS A 55 1.43 -0.42 -5.22
CA HIS A 55 1.80 -1.41 -4.19
C HIS A 55 3.25 -1.28 -3.71
N GLN A 56 3.96 -0.22 -4.10
CA GLN A 56 5.32 -0.01 -3.60
C GLN A 56 5.30 0.34 -2.11
N PRO A 57 6.26 -0.20 -1.33
CA PRO A 57 6.37 0.12 0.09
C PRO A 57 6.59 1.62 0.28
N ARG A 58 5.93 2.19 1.30
CA ARG A 58 6.02 3.63 1.62
C ARG A 58 7.08 3.95 2.67
N ASP A 59 7.73 2.94 3.24
CA ASP A 59 8.76 3.13 4.25
C ASP A 59 9.92 3.99 3.70
N GLY A 60 10.19 5.07 4.40
CA GLY A 60 11.22 6.05 4.03
C GLY A 60 10.89 6.91 2.80
N LEU A 61 9.71 6.76 2.19
CA LEU A 61 9.33 7.53 1.00
C LEU A 61 9.19 9.02 1.32
N GLU A 62 8.47 9.38 2.38
CA GLU A 62 8.25 10.79 2.76
C GLU A 62 9.56 11.51 3.06
N GLN A 63 10.45 10.88 3.84
CA GLN A 63 11.76 11.46 4.15
C GLN A 63 12.58 11.68 2.87
N ARG A 64 12.60 10.71 1.96
CA ARG A 64 13.30 10.87 0.68
C ARG A 64 12.75 12.01 -0.15
N LEU A 65 11.42 12.15 -0.21
CA LEU A 65 10.78 13.23 -0.96
C LEU A 65 11.20 14.61 -0.39
N ILE A 66 11.31 14.73 0.93
CA ILE A 66 11.84 15.92 1.59
C ILE A 66 13.32 16.14 1.21
N ASP A 67 14.14 15.10 1.30
CA ASP A 67 15.59 15.19 1.04
C ASP A 67 15.91 15.63 -0.40
N ILE A 68 15.07 15.28 -1.38
CA ILE A 68 15.22 15.69 -2.77
C ILE A 68 14.48 17.00 -3.11
N GLY A 69 13.89 17.68 -2.13
CA GLY A 69 13.21 18.97 -2.30
C GLY A 69 11.92 18.87 -3.10
N ALA A 70 11.07 17.87 -2.83
CA ALA A 70 9.75 17.74 -3.44
C ALA A 70 8.92 19.01 -3.22
N GLY A 71 8.50 19.65 -4.32
CA GLY A 71 7.74 20.91 -4.28
C GLY A 71 8.60 22.18 -4.19
N GLU A 72 9.90 22.04 -3.96
CA GLU A 72 10.87 23.15 -3.97
C GLU A 72 11.66 23.21 -5.29
N SER A 73 11.82 22.07 -5.95
CA SER A 73 12.48 21.95 -7.27
C SER A 73 11.47 21.92 -8.41
N ASP A 74 11.91 22.28 -9.62
CA ASP A 74 11.12 22.06 -10.83
C ASP A 74 10.91 20.55 -11.09
N ARG A 75 9.90 20.24 -11.90
CA ARG A 75 9.48 18.85 -12.14
C ARG A 75 10.58 17.98 -12.75
N GLU A 76 11.38 18.52 -13.65
CA GLU A 76 12.41 17.73 -14.36
C GLU A 76 13.55 17.39 -13.41
N THR A 77 14.04 18.39 -12.67
CA THR A 77 15.06 18.22 -11.63
C THR A 77 14.60 17.24 -10.55
N PHE A 78 13.36 17.39 -10.06
CA PHE A 78 12.78 16.49 -9.07
C PHE A 78 12.77 15.03 -9.55
N LEU A 79 12.27 14.78 -10.77
CA LEU A 79 12.18 13.41 -11.30
C LEU A 79 13.55 12.78 -11.50
N SER A 80 14.54 13.55 -11.98
CA SER A 80 15.92 13.08 -12.11
C SER A 80 16.51 12.68 -10.75
N SER A 81 16.37 13.54 -9.74
CA SER A 81 16.85 13.29 -8.37
C SER A 81 16.14 12.11 -7.71
N PHE A 82 14.82 11.98 -7.90
CA PHE A 82 14.04 10.86 -7.38
C PHE A 82 14.50 9.52 -7.98
N VAL A 83 14.67 9.46 -9.31
CA VAL A 83 15.14 8.24 -9.99
C VAL A 83 16.57 7.88 -9.57
N ALA A 84 17.44 8.87 -9.38
CA ALA A 84 18.79 8.64 -8.86
C ALA A 84 18.76 8.07 -7.43
N ALA A 85 18.02 8.72 -6.52
CA ALA A 85 17.89 8.29 -5.13
C ALA A 85 17.24 6.89 -4.99
N ASP A 86 16.31 6.54 -5.88
CA ASP A 86 15.70 5.20 -5.91
C ASP A 86 16.64 4.13 -6.46
N ARG A 87 17.50 4.46 -7.44
CA ARG A 87 18.54 3.53 -7.93
C ARG A 87 19.65 3.28 -6.92
N ASP A 88 20.00 4.29 -6.13
CA ASP A 88 21.00 4.18 -5.05
C ASP A 88 20.48 3.40 -3.85
N ARG A 89 19.16 3.12 -3.81
CA ARG A 89 18.60 2.09 -2.93
C ARG A 89 19.12 0.73 -3.40
N SER A 90 20.30 0.35 -2.91
CA SER A 90 20.69 -1.06 -2.89
C SER A 90 19.53 -1.84 -2.26
N PRO A 91 19.14 -3.02 -2.80
CA PRO A 91 18.13 -3.87 -2.18
C PRO A 91 18.70 -4.47 -0.88
N ALA A 92 18.87 -3.62 0.13
CA ALA A 92 19.31 -3.96 1.46
C ALA A 92 18.08 -4.06 2.37
N SER A 93 17.20 -5.03 2.07
CA SER A 93 16.25 -5.63 3.03
C SER A 93 15.50 -6.86 2.49
N GLU A 94 16.02 -7.57 1.48
CA GLU A 94 15.47 -8.86 1.04
C GLU A 94 16.56 -9.92 1.05
N ARG A 95 16.98 -10.33 2.25
CA ARG A 95 17.58 -11.64 2.59
C ARG A 95 18.02 -11.65 4.06
N ASP A 96 17.05 -11.60 4.98
CA ASP A 96 17.19 -11.91 6.41
C ASP A 96 15.74 -12.12 6.89
N GLU A 97 15.21 -13.27 7.27
CA GLU A 97 15.73 -14.61 7.55
C GLU A 97 14.63 -15.66 7.23
N ARG A 98 15.02 -16.92 7.34
CA ARG A 98 14.45 -18.16 6.82
C ARG A 98 13.16 -18.65 7.48
#